data_AF-A0A3A8PVB0-F1
#
_entry.id   AF-A0A3A8PVB0-F1
#
_cell.length_a   1.000
_cell.length_b   1.000
_cell.length_c   1.000
_cell.angle_alpha   90.00
_cell.angle_beta   90.00
_cell.angle_gamma   90.00
#
_symmetry.space_group_name_H-M   'P 1'
#
loop_
_entity.id
_entity.type
_entity.pdbx_description
1 polymer ?
#
loop_
_entity_poly.entity_id
_entity_poly.type
_entity_poly.pdbx_seq_one_letter_code
_entity_poly.pdbx_strand_id
1 'polypeptide(L)'
;MQRQAGTGLFLKRCFDVMAAGMGLICLSPVMVATGLFVRVTLGSPVLFRQRRPGRKGRLFTVLKFRSMLDAMDANGQELPDEQRLTWAGRLLRSTSLDELPQLWNVLKGDMSLVGPRPLLVEYLPRYNEEQAKRHDVLPGVTGWAQINGRNALSWDERFRLDAWYVENWSLALDAKVLALTVVRVLQRQGISFASEATLHKFMGNPPPESNVVPLRQQEAGAVSPPSAVPASGERRGPPPPPARAPVA
;
A
#
# COMPACT_ATOMS: atom_id res chain seq x y z
N MET A 1 12.53 25.15 3.96
CA MET A 1 11.06 25.33 3.93
C MET A 1 10.54 26.44 2.99
N GLN A 2 11.35 27.41 2.54
CA GLN A 2 10.88 28.53 1.68
C GLN A 2 10.40 28.16 0.26
N ARG A 3 10.63 26.94 -0.24
CA ARG A 3 10.21 26.55 -1.60
C ARG A 3 8.71 26.31 -1.74
N GLN A 4 7.99 26.02 -0.65
CA GLN A 4 6.54 25.80 -0.68
C GLN A 4 5.79 27.00 -0.08
N ALA A 5 6.02 28.20 -0.63
CA ALA A 5 5.34 29.41 -0.20
C ALA A 5 5.01 30.32 -1.39
N GLY A 6 3.98 31.16 -1.22
CA GLY A 6 3.63 32.23 -2.14
C GLY A 6 3.21 31.77 -3.55
N THR A 7 3.73 32.46 -4.56
CA THR A 7 3.33 32.36 -5.98
C THR A 7 3.46 30.95 -6.56
N GLY A 8 4.48 30.17 -6.15
CA GLY A 8 4.68 28.83 -6.68
C GLY A 8 3.54 27.86 -6.34
N LEU A 9 3.03 27.90 -5.10
CA LEU A 9 1.88 27.08 -4.70
C LEU A 9 0.59 27.54 -5.36
N PHE A 10 0.42 28.85 -5.58
CA PHE A 10 -0.71 29.39 -6.31
C PHE A 10 -0.71 28.91 -7.77
N LEU A 11 0.43 29.01 -8.46
CA LEU A 11 0.60 28.50 -9.83
C LEU A 11 0.33 27.00 -9.91
N LYS A 12 0.90 26.22 -8.97
CA LYS A 12 0.62 24.79 -8.86
C LYS A 12 -0.88 24.52 -8.72
N ARG A 13 -1.56 25.26 -7.84
CA ARG A 13 -2.99 25.07 -7.59
C ARG A 13 -3.83 25.39 -8.83
N CYS A 14 -3.52 26.49 -9.53
CA CYS A 14 -4.19 26.84 -10.78
C CYS A 14 -3.99 25.74 -11.83
N PHE A 15 -2.76 25.25 -11.99
CA PHE A 15 -2.46 24.14 -12.90
C PHE A 15 -3.24 22.88 -12.53
N ASP A 16 -3.21 22.47 -11.25
CA ASP A 16 -3.91 21.28 -10.76
C ASP A 16 -5.42 21.35 -11.05
N VAL A 17 -6.06 22.51 -10.81
CA VAL A 17 -7.50 22.70 -11.06
C VAL A 17 -7.81 22.67 -12.55
N MET A 18 -7.05 23.39 -13.38
CA MET A 18 -7.27 23.43 -14.82
C MET A 18 -7.08 22.05 -15.46
N ALA A 19 -5.97 21.37 -15.13
CA ALA A 19 -5.67 20.05 -15.68
C ALA A 19 -6.63 18.97 -15.15
N ALA A 20 -7.04 19.01 -13.88
CA ALA A 20 -8.05 18.09 -13.37
C ALA A 20 -9.43 18.34 -13.98
N GLY A 21 -9.82 19.61 -14.18
CA GLY A 21 -11.08 19.97 -14.82
C GLY A 21 -11.13 19.50 -16.28
N MET A 22 -10.07 19.79 -17.04
CA MET A 22 -9.93 19.30 -18.41
C MET A 22 -9.89 17.76 -18.46
N GLY A 23 -9.16 17.13 -17.55
CA GLY A 23 -9.12 15.67 -17.43
C GLY A 23 -10.49 15.06 -17.16
N LEU A 24 -11.29 15.64 -16.26
CA LEU A 24 -12.65 15.16 -15.99
C LEU A 24 -13.56 15.28 -17.21
N ILE A 25 -13.47 16.37 -17.99
CA ILE A 25 -14.26 16.56 -19.19
C ILE A 25 -13.83 15.56 -20.28
N CYS A 26 -12.55 15.57 -20.64
CA CYS A 26 -12.00 14.76 -21.72
C CYS A 26 -12.07 13.25 -21.43
N LEU A 27 -11.87 12.84 -20.18
CA LEU A 27 -11.92 11.44 -19.78
C LEU A 27 -13.31 11.00 -19.31
N SER A 28 -14.31 11.88 -19.30
CA SER A 28 -15.67 11.51 -18.87
C SER A 28 -16.24 10.30 -19.62
N PRO A 29 -16.06 10.11 -20.95
CA PRO A 29 -16.57 8.91 -21.62
C PRO A 29 -15.89 7.64 -21.10
N VAL A 30 -14.57 7.70 -20.87
CA VAL A 30 -13.78 6.60 -20.30
C VAL A 30 -14.21 6.30 -18.87
N MET A 31 -14.47 7.32 -18.06
CA MET A 31 -14.96 7.16 -16.68
C MET A 31 -16.35 6.53 -16.63
N VAL A 32 -17.26 6.92 -17.52
CA VAL A 32 -18.59 6.30 -17.64
C VAL A 32 -18.46 4.83 -18.05
N ALA A 33 -17.67 4.52 -19.07
CA ALA A 33 -17.41 3.15 -19.50
C ALA A 33 -16.78 2.31 -18.37
N THR A 34 -15.82 2.87 -17.64
CA THR A 34 -15.18 2.23 -16.49
C THR A 34 -16.19 1.99 -15.36
N GLY A 35 -17.06 2.95 -15.07
CA GLY A 35 -18.11 2.81 -14.07
C GLY A 35 -19.11 1.71 -14.41
N LEU A 36 -19.52 1.61 -15.69
CA LEU A 36 -20.36 0.52 -16.18
C LEU A 36 -19.64 -0.83 -16.09
N PHE A 37 -18.38 -0.89 -16.49
CA PHE A 37 -17.54 -2.09 -16.35
C PHE A 37 -17.50 -2.58 -14.90
N VAL A 38 -17.25 -1.68 -13.95
CA VAL A 38 -17.27 -2.00 -12.51
C VAL A 38 -18.65 -2.45 -12.05
N ARG A 39 -19.72 -1.79 -12.52
CA ARG A 39 -21.10 -2.14 -12.16
C ARG A 39 -21.50 -3.54 -12.61
N VAL A 40 -21.02 -3.97 -13.77
CA VAL A 40 -21.29 -5.30 -14.34
C VAL A 40 -20.40 -6.37 -13.70
N THR A 41 -19.12 -6.08 -13.48
CA THR A 41 -18.15 -7.09 -13.02
C THR A 41 -18.02 -7.23 -11.51
N LEU A 42 -18.22 -6.15 -10.74
CA LEU A 42 -18.17 -6.16 -9.27
C LEU A 42 -19.52 -5.83 -8.61
N GLY A 43 -20.47 -5.23 -9.33
CA GLY A 43 -21.79 -4.85 -8.79
C GLY A 43 -21.85 -3.42 -8.23
N SER A 44 -22.68 -3.22 -7.21
CA SER A 44 -22.78 -1.96 -6.44
C SER A 44 -22.04 -2.07 -5.10
N PRO A 45 -21.43 -0.99 -4.57
CA PRO A 45 -21.26 0.33 -5.17
C PRO A 45 -20.19 0.40 -6.27
N VAL A 46 -20.35 1.32 -7.22
CA VAL A 46 -19.35 1.55 -8.29
C VAL A 46 -18.12 2.31 -7.78
N LEU A 47 -18.36 3.30 -6.92
CA LEU A 47 -17.30 4.11 -6.33
C LEU A 47 -16.92 3.56 -4.95
N PHE A 48 -15.62 3.38 -4.75
CA PHE A 48 -15.01 3.16 -3.46
C PHE A 48 -14.69 4.50 -2.80
N ARG A 49 -14.97 4.59 -1.50
CA ARG A 49 -14.75 5.78 -0.67
C ARG A 49 -14.00 5.37 0.60
N GLN A 50 -12.92 6.07 0.92
CA GLN A 50 -12.16 5.80 2.14
C GLN A 50 -11.60 7.09 2.74
N ARG A 51 -11.61 7.19 4.08
CA ARG A 51 -10.94 8.30 4.75
C ARG A 51 -9.43 8.12 4.66
N ARG A 52 -8.72 9.17 4.30
CA ARG A 52 -7.27 9.22 4.21
C ARG A 52 -6.73 10.53 4.79
N PRO A 53 -5.52 10.55 5.36
CA PRO A 53 -4.89 11.80 5.80
C PRO A 53 -4.39 12.61 4.62
N GLY A 54 -4.72 13.90 4.63
CA GLY A 54 -4.23 14.91 3.69
C GLY A 54 -3.16 15.79 4.29
N ARG A 55 -3.13 17.06 3.84
CA ARG A 55 -2.17 18.05 4.34
C ARG A 55 -2.39 18.30 5.83
N LYS A 56 -1.29 18.32 6.58
CA LYS A 56 -1.21 18.40 8.05
C LYS A 56 -2.08 17.35 8.75
N GLY A 57 -2.22 16.17 8.15
CA GLY A 57 -3.01 15.05 8.69
C GLY A 57 -4.53 15.24 8.62
N ARG A 58 -5.04 16.34 8.04
CA ARG A 58 -6.48 16.59 7.93
C ARG A 58 -7.13 15.51 7.08
N LEU A 59 -8.17 14.86 7.63
CA LEU A 59 -8.82 13.74 6.96
C LEU A 59 -9.71 14.22 5.81
N PHE A 60 -9.61 13.55 4.67
CA PHE A 60 -10.50 13.71 3.52
C PHE A 60 -10.97 12.34 3.02
N THR A 61 -11.97 12.32 2.15
CA THR A 61 -12.47 11.08 1.54
C THR A 61 -11.90 10.94 0.14
N VAL A 62 -11.02 9.95 -0.07
CA VAL A 62 -10.53 9.62 -1.41
C VAL A 62 -11.62 8.90 -2.20
N LEU A 63 -11.75 9.23 -3.48
CA LEU A 63 -12.66 8.58 -4.42
C LEU A 63 -11.88 7.69 -5.39
N LYS A 64 -12.33 6.45 -5.57
CA LYS A 64 -11.81 5.53 -6.59
C LYS A 64 -12.95 4.75 -7.22
N PHE A 65 -12.72 4.12 -8.36
CA PHE A 65 -13.60 3.01 -8.74
C PHE A 65 -13.29 1.79 -7.88
N ARG A 66 -14.33 1.04 -7.52
CA ARG A 66 -14.16 -0.18 -6.74
C ARG A 66 -13.45 -1.24 -7.60
N SER A 67 -12.30 -1.70 -7.11
CA SER A 67 -11.47 -2.73 -7.77
C SER A 67 -11.36 -4.04 -6.97
N MET A 68 -12.04 -4.15 -5.83
CA MET A 68 -12.05 -5.33 -4.96
C MET A 68 -13.47 -5.71 -4.56
N LEU A 69 -13.69 -7.00 -4.34
CA LEU A 69 -14.93 -7.53 -3.77
C LEU A 69 -15.08 -7.11 -2.31
N ASP A 70 -16.33 -6.97 -1.90
CA ASP A 70 -16.71 -6.77 -0.50
C ASP A 70 -16.94 -8.15 0.14
N ALA A 71 -15.85 -8.88 0.38
CA ALA A 71 -15.88 -10.23 0.90
C ALA A 71 -15.29 -10.26 2.32
N MET A 72 -16.05 -10.86 3.25
CA MET A 72 -15.70 -10.99 4.65
C MET A 72 -15.63 -12.47 5.05
N ASP A 73 -14.82 -12.77 6.06
CA ASP A 73 -14.78 -14.08 6.68
C ASP A 73 -15.98 -14.31 7.63
N ALA A 74 -16.03 -15.50 8.24
CA ALA A 74 -17.09 -15.86 9.19
C ALA A 74 -17.13 -14.97 10.44
N ASN A 75 -16.05 -14.25 10.75
CA ASN A 75 -15.93 -13.34 11.88
C ASN A 75 -16.26 -11.88 11.50
N GLY A 76 -16.66 -11.63 10.25
CA GLY A 76 -16.93 -10.28 9.73
C GLY A 76 -15.67 -9.46 9.44
N GLN A 77 -14.49 -10.08 9.38
CA GLN A 77 -13.24 -9.44 8.96
C GLN A 77 -13.11 -9.48 7.45
N GLU A 78 -12.56 -8.42 6.85
CA GLU A 78 -12.29 -8.42 5.40
C GLU A 78 -11.34 -9.55 5.03
N LEU A 79 -11.68 -10.31 3.98
CA LEU A 79 -10.79 -11.34 3.46
C LEU A 79 -9.47 -10.74 2.93
N PRO A 80 -8.40 -11.56 2.83
CA PRO A 80 -7.16 -11.13 2.21
C PRO A 80 -7.37 -10.58 0.79
N ASP A 81 -6.52 -9.63 0.41
CA ASP A 81 -6.58 -8.96 -0.90
C ASP A 81 -6.59 -9.95 -2.06
N GLU A 82 -5.84 -11.05 -1.96
CA GLU A 82 -5.75 -12.10 -2.97
C GLU A 82 -7.10 -12.75 -3.26
N GLN A 83 -7.96 -12.85 -2.25
CA GLN A 83 -9.31 -13.42 -2.36
C GLN A 83 -10.33 -12.38 -2.82
N ARG A 84 -10.06 -11.08 -2.58
CA ARG A 84 -10.94 -9.97 -2.98
C ARG A 84 -10.63 -9.40 -4.36
N LEU A 85 -9.42 -9.60 -4.87
CA LEU A 85 -8.95 -8.99 -6.11
C LEU A 85 -9.28 -9.86 -7.35
N THR A 86 -10.33 -9.47 -8.07
CA THR A 86 -10.78 -10.15 -9.29
C THR A 86 -9.87 -9.86 -10.50
N TRP A 87 -10.06 -10.58 -11.60
CA TRP A 87 -9.41 -10.27 -12.87
C TRP A 87 -9.74 -8.84 -13.35
N ALA A 88 -11.00 -8.42 -13.16
CA ALA A 88 -11.48 -7.09 -13.51
C ALA A 88 -10.79 -6.02 -12.62
N GLY A 89 -10.68 -6.30 -11.33
CA GLY A 89 -9.92 -5.47 -10.38
C GLY A 89 -8.45 -5.32 -10.77
N ARG A 90 -7.79 -6.42 -11.17
CA ARG A 90 -6.41 -6.41 -11.68
C ARG A 90 -6.26 -5.56 -12.93
N LEU A 91 -7.21 -5.63 -13.86
CA LEU A 91 -7.20 -4.81 -15.07
C LEU A 91 -7.32 -3.32 -14.73
N LEU A 92 -8.27 -2.96 -13.86
CA LEU A 92 -8.47 -1.56 -13.43
C LEU A 92 -7.22 -0.97 -12.78
N ARG A 93 -6.59 -1.72 -11.85
CA ARG A 93 -5.37 -1.27 -11.18
C ARG A 93 -4.17 -1.18 -12.11
N SER A 94 -4.01 -2.15 -13.01
CA SER A 94 -2.88 -2.19 -13.94
C SER A 94 -2.91 -1.05 -14.96
N THR A 95 -4.11 -0.61 -15.33
CA THR A 95 -4.35 0.55 -16.20
C THR A 95 -4.50 1.87 -15.43
N SER A 96 -4.54 1.81 -14.10
CA SER A 96 -4.77 2.96 -13.20
C SER A 96 -6.10 3.68 -13.45
N LEU A 97 -7.05 3.03 -14.15
CA LEU A 97 -8.38 3.58 -14.41
C LEU A 97 -9.17 3.74 -13.11
N ASP A 98 -8.90 2.93 -12.09
CA ASP A 98 -9.56 3.04 -10.80
C ASP A 98 -9.27 4.34 -10.06
N GLU A 99 -8.22 5.06 -10.44
CA GLU A 99 -7.79 6.29 -9.78
C GLU A 99 -8.38 7.56 -10.40
N LEU A 100 -9.02 7.47 -11.59
CA LEU A 100 -9.61 8.62 -12.28
C LEU A 100 -10.59 9.46 -11.42
N PRO A 101 -11.44 8.87 -10.55
CA PRO A 101 -12.31 9.66 -9.68
C PRO A 101 -11.57 10.60 -8.70
N GLN A 102 -10.27 10.38 -8.45
CA GLN A 102 -9.45 11.27 -7.61
C GLN A 102 -9.25 12.66 -8.25
N LEU A 103 -9.45 12.83 -9.56
CA LEU A 103 -9.44 14.16 -10.19
C LEU A 103 -10.50 15.09 -9.57
N TRP A 104 -11.61 14.52 -9.08
CA TRP A 104 -12.60 15.27 -8.31
C TRP A 104 -12.07 15.74 -6.95
N ASN A 105 -11.25 14.94 -6.28
CA ASN A 105 -10.56 15.35 -5.05
C ASN A 105 -9.55 16.47 -5.32
N VAL A 106 -8.90 16.47 -6.48
CA VAL A 106 -8.03 17.57 -6.91
C VAL A 106 -8.83 18.85 -7.08
N LEU A 107 -9.96 18.82 -7.80
CA LEU A 107 -10.82 20.00 -7.94
C LEU A 107 -11.28 20.56 -6.59
N LYS A 108 -11.74 19.70 -5.68
CA LYS A 108 -12.19 20.12 -4.33
C LYS A 108 -11.08 20.70 -3.46
N GLY A 109 -9.82 20.42 -3.76
CA GLY A 109 -8.67 20.89 -2.98
C GLY A 109 -8.22 19.93 -1.88
N ASP A 110 -8.76 18.71 -1.86
CA ASP A 110 -8.31 17.64 -0.96
C ASP A 110 -6.94 17.08 -1.39
N MET A 111 -6.69 17.09 -2.70
CA MET A 111 -5.50 16.52 -3.35
C MET A 111 -4.89 17.49 -4.37
N SER A 112 -3.69 17.15 -4.81
CA SER A 112 -2.94 17.73 -5.92
C SER A 112 -2.75 16.66 -7.01
N LEU A 113 -2.40 17.03 -8.25
CA LEU A 113 -2.02 16.03 -9.24
C LEU A 113 -0.73 15.30 -8.83
N VAL A 114 0.24 16.04 -8.29
CA VAL A 114 1.54 15.53 -7.84
C VAL A 114 1.72 15.73 -6.34
N GLY A 115 2.07 14.66 -5.62
CA GLY A 115 2.32 14.66 -4.18
C GLY A 115 2.43 13.24 -3.62
N PRO A 116 2.81 13.10 -2.32
CA PRO A 116 2.83 11.81 -1.66
C PRO A 116 1.47 11.12 -1.73
N ARG A 117 1.46 9.80 -1.94
CA ARG A 117 0.22 9.03 -1.98
C ARG A 117 -0.50 9.08 -0.61
N PRO A 118 -1.83 9.26 -0.55
CA PRO A 118 -2.54 9.27 0.73
C PRO A 118 -2.66 7.85 1.32
N LEU A 119 -2.00 7.60 2.44
CA LEU A 119 -1.94 6.29 3.12
C LEU A 119 -3.05 6.11 4.16
N LEU A 120 -3.11 4.95 4.83
CA LEU A 120 -4.16 4.65 5.80
C LEU A 120 -4.07 5.57 7.04
N VAL A 121 -5.24 5.90 7.61
CA VAL A 121 -5.33 6.75 8.82
C VAL A 121 -4.61 6.12 10.00
N GLU A 122 -4.63 4.79 10.12
CA GLU A 122 -3.96 4.03 11.18
C GLU A 122 -2.42 4.22 11.21
N TYR A 123 -1.82 4.78 10.15
CA TYR A 123 -0.39 5.03 10.08
C TYR A 123 0.02 6.38 10.69
N LEU A 124 -0.91 7.32 10.87
CA LEU A 124 -0.63 8.64 11.46
C LEU A 124 0.15 8.57 12.77
N PRO A 125 -0.23 7.76 13.78
CA PRO A 125 0.51 7.68 15.04
C PRO A 125 1.83 6.91 14.94
N ARG A 126 2.13 6.29 13.79
CA ARG A 126 3.30 5.41 13.59
C ARG A 126 4.47 6.13 12.94
N TYR A 127 4.25 7.31 12.39
CA TYR A 127 5.30 8.10 11.73
C TYR A 127 6.27 8.71 12.75
N ASN A 128 7.55 8.67 12.44
CA ASN A 128 8.51 9.59 13.04
C ASN A 128 8.42 10.99 12.38
N GLU A 129 9.17 11.95 12.89
CA GLU A 129 9.16 13.33 12.40
C GLU A 129 9.50 13.45 10.90
N GLU A 130 10.49 12.68 10.44
CA GLU A 130 10.92 12.68 9.04
C GLU A 130 9.82 12.15 8.11
N GLN A 131 9.23 11.02 8.45
CA GLN A 131 8.16 10.39 7.68
C GLN A 131 6.90 11.25 7.67
N ALA A 132 6.63 11.97 8.77
CA ALA A 132 5.48 12.86 8.91
C ALA A 132 5.56 14.08 7.97
N LYS A 133 6.75 14.49 7.51
CA LYS A 133 6.93 15.57 6.51
C LYS A 133 6.13 15.34 5.23
N ARG A 134 5.81 14.07 4.89
CA ARG A 134 4.91 13.72 3.76
C ARG A 134 3.58 14.49 3.79
N HIS A 135 3.12 14.89 4.99
CA HIS A 135 1.87 15.60 5.19
C HIS A 135 2.02 17.13 5.11
N ASP A 136 3.20 17.69 4.83
CA ASP A 136 3.36 19.14 4.71
C ASP A 136 2.76 19.72 3.43
N VAL A 137 2.58 18.86 2.43
CA VAL A 137 1.94 19.14 1.13
C VAL A 137 0.58 18.45 1.01
N LEU A 138 -0.17 18.83 -0.02
CA LEU A 138 -1.33 18.06 -0.43
C LEU A 138 -0.88 16.68 -0.95
N PRO A 139 -1.60 15.61 -0.61
CA PRO A 139 -1.37 14.31 -1.23
C PRO A 139 -1.64 14.36 -2.75
N GLY A 140 -0.98 13.47 -3.49
CA GLY A 140 -1.02 13.42 -4.94
C GLY A 140 -1.81 12.25 -5.51
N VAL A 141 -2.38 12.44 -6.70
CA VAL A 141 -2.83 11.32 -7.55
C VAL A 141 -1.62 10.49 -7.97
N THR A 142 -0.57 11.16 -8.47
CA THR A 142 0.77 10.59 -8.68
C THR A 142 1.81 11.29 -7.80
N GLY A 143 3.05 10.81 -7.79
CA GLY A 143 4.10 11.34 -6.93
C GLY A 143 5.47 10.72 -7.19
N TRP A 144 6.48 11.25 -6.50
CA TRP A 144 7.87 10.87 -6.70
C TRP A 144 8.12 9.40 -6.32
N ALA A 145 7.57 8.92 -5.19
CA ALA A 145 7.65 7.51 -4.83
C ALA A 145 6.91 6.62 -5.86
N GLN A 146 5.76 7.06 -6.36
CA GLN A 146 5.01 6.32 -7.38
C GLN A 146 5.86 6.11 -8.65
N ILE A 147 6.55 7.13 -9.19
CA ILE A 147 7.31 6.97 -10.44
C ILE A 147 8.64 6.21 -10.31
N ASN A 148 9.21 6.14 -9.09
CA ASN A 148 10.50 5.51 -8.82
C ASN A 148 10.42 4.05 -8.33
N GLY A 149 9.22 3.51 -8.08
CA GLY A 149 9.08 2.10 -7.74
C GLY A 149 7.66 1.60 -7.47
N ARG A 150 6.64 2.48 -7.46
CA ARG A 150 5.22 2.14 -7.24
C ARG A 150 5.02 1.25 -6.01
N ASN A 151 4.68 -0.01 -6.21
CA ASN A 151 4.35 -0.98 -5.17
C ASN A 151 5.56 -1.87 -4.80
N ALA A 152 6.68 -1.75 -5.51
CA ALA A 152 7.90 -2.52 -5.21
C ALA A 152 8.78 -1.90 -4.11
N LEU A 153 8.50 -0.65 -3.72
CA LEU A 153 9.24 0.05 -2.67
C LEU A 153 8.89 -0.50 -1.27
N SER A 154 9.91 -0.71 -0.44
CA SER A 154 9.74 -0.87 1.00
C SER A 154 9.14 0.40 1.63
N TRP A 155 8.66 0.29 2.88
CA TRP A 155 8.11 1.45 3.59
C TRP A 155 9.15 2.55 3.80
N ASP A 156 10.36 2.19 4.18
CA ASP A 156 11.45 3.15 4.40
C ASP A 156 11.80 3.91 3.11
N GLU A 157 12.01 3.20 2.00
CA GLU A 157 12.31 3.83 0.71
C GLU A 157 11.18 4.76 0.26
N ARG A 158 9.93 4.33 0.42
CA ARG A 158 8.75 5.14 0.09
C ARG A 158 8.74 6.42 0.89
N PHE A 159 8.92 6.35 2.20
CA PHE A 159 8.91 7.53 3.06
C PHE A 159 10.08 8.46 2.79
N ARG A 160 11.27 7.92 2.52
CA ARG A 160 12.43 8.69 2.11
C ARG A 160 12.18 9.45 0.81
N LEU A 161 11.56 8.81 -0.18
CA LEU A 161 11.19 9.44 -1.45
C LEU A 161 10.08 10.50 -1.28
N ASP A 162 9.10 10.24 -0.42
CA ASP A 162 8.03 11.20 -0.12
C ASP A 162 8.58 12.43 0.61
N ALA A 163 9.43 12.26 1.62
CA ALA A 163 10.10 13.34 2.34
C ALA A 163 11.03 14.15 1.42
N TRP A 164 11.84 13.46 0.61
CA TRP A 164 12.71 14.09 -0.38
C TRP A 164 11.92 14.96 -1.36
N TYR A 165 10.77 14.48 -1.85
CA TYR A 165 9.90 15.27 -2.72
C TYR A 165 9.41 16.55 -2.04
N VAL A 166 8.99 16.46 -0.78
CA VAL A 166 8.53 17.62 -0.01
C VAL A 166 9.64 18.67 0.11
N GLU A 167 10.86 18.24 0.38
CA GLU A 167 12.01 19.15 0.55
C GLU A 167 12.52 19.74 -0.76
N ASN A 168 12.41 18.99 -1.86
CA ASN A 168 12.95 19.35 -3.17
C ASN A 168 11.89 19.83 -4.16
N TRP A 169 10.68 20.10 -3.67
CA TRP A 169 9.54 20.49 -4.51
C TRP A 169 9.88 21.68 -5.41
N SER A 170 9.48 21.56 -6.68
CA SER A 170 9.48 22.64 -7.67
C SER A 170 8.46 22.31 -8.77
N LEU A 171 7.99 23.34 -9.49
CA LEU A 171 7.09 23.14 -10.65
C LEU A 171 7.73 22.27 -11.75
N ALA A 172 9.04 22.39 -11.94
CA ALA A 172 9.79 21.55 -12.89
C ALA A 172 9.80 20.08 -12.46
N LEU A 173 9.93 19.81 -11.16
CA LEU A 173 9.83 18.45 -10.62
C LEU A 173 8.42 17.87 -10.83
N ASP A 174 7.37 18.66 -10.59
CA ASP A 174 5.98 18.22 -10.84
C ASP A 174 5.76 17.88 -12.32
N ALA A 175 6.21 18.73 -13.23
CA ALA A 175 6.13 18.47 -14.68
C ALA A 175 6.87 17.18 -15.06
N LYS A 176 8.06 16.95 -14.50
CA LYS A 176 8.82 15.69 -14.68
C LYS A 176 8.03 14.49 -14.17
N VAL A 177 7.44 14.58 -12.98
CA VAL A 177 6.63 13.47 -12.41
C VAL A 177 5.43 13.17 -13.30
N LEU A 178 4.72 14.18 -13.80
CA LEU A 178 3.57 13.99 -14.69
C LEU A 178 3.98 13.32 -16.00
N ALA A 179 5.06 13.79 -16.65
CA ALA A 179 5.56 13.20 -17.89
C ALA A 179 5.96 11.72 -17.68
N LEU A 180 6.70 11.42 -16.61
CA LEU A 180 7.06 10.04 -16.27
C LEU A 180 5.84 9.19 -15.91
N THR A 181 4.82 9.77 -15.29
CA THR A 181 3.57 9.05 -14.97
C THR A 181 2.89 8.55 -16.24
N VAL A 182 2.79 9.40 -17.27
CA VAL A 182 2.21 9.00 -18.58
C VAL A 182 2.99 7.82 -19.15
N VAL A 183 4.32 7.90 -19.19
CA VAL A 183 5.18 6.81 -19.67
C VAL A 183 4.94 5.51 -18.88
N ARG A 184 4.90 5.58 -17.54
CA ARG A 184 4.70 4.40 -16.68
C ARG A 184 3.32 3.76 -16.84
N VAL A 185 2.28 4.57 -17.04
CA VAL A 185 0.91 4.08 -17.28
C VAL A 185 0.83 3.39 -18.65
N LEU A 186 1.41 3.98 -19.70
CA LEU A 186 1.41 3.40 -21.04
C LEU A 186 2.24 2.11 -21.11
N GLN A 187 3.41 2.07 -20.47
CA GLN A 187 4.29 0.89 -20.47
C GLN A 187 3.83 -0.21 -19.50
N ARG A 188 2.86 0.06 -18.62
CA ARG A 188 2.40 -0.87 -17.57
C ARG A 188 3.54 -1.41 -16.69
N GLN A 189 4.60 -0.62 -16.47
CA GLN A 189 5.78 -1.05 -15.72
C GLN A 189 5.59 -0.91 -14.20
N GLY A 190 6.26 -1.79 -13.44
CA GLY A 190 6.32 -1.74 -11.96
C GLY A 190 4.99 -2.07 -11.26
N ILE A 191 4.11 -2.82 -11.93
CA ILE A 191 2.81 -3.22 -11.36
C ILE A 191 3.02 -4.48 -10.51
N SER A 192 3.15 -4.30 -9.20
CA SER A 192 2.82 -5.37 -8.26
C SER A 192 1.33 -5.27 -7.93
N PHE A 193 0.61 -6.39 -8.01
CA PHE A 193 -0.83 -6.43 -7.70
C PHE A 193 -1.12 -6.36 -6.19
N ALA A 194 -0.06 -6.39 -5.38
CA ALA A 194 -0.13 -6.04 -3.97
C ALA A 194 -0.64 -4.60 -3.82
N SER A 195 -1.79 -4.46 -3.17
CA SER A 195 -2.25 -3.21 -2.57
C SER A 195 -1.26 -2.72 -1.50
N GLU A 196 -1.39 -1.48 -1.06
CA GLU A 196 -0.75 -1.01 0.18
C GLU A 196 -1.13 -1.85 1.41
N ALA A 197 -2.22 -2.63 1.33
CA ALA A 197 -2.65 -3.58 2.34
C ALA A 197 -1.94 -4.95 2.26
N THR A 198 -1.34 -5.28 1.11
CA THR A 198 -0.57 -6.52 0.86
C THR A 198 0.93 -6.30 0.99
N LEU A 199 1.42 -5.07 0.83
CA LEU A 199 2.60 -4.63 1.59
C LEU A 199 2.23 -4.78 3.06
N HIS A 200 2.98 -5.58 3.84
CA HIS A 200 2.75 -5.73 5.28
C HIS A 200 2.41 -4.35 5.88
N LYS A 201 1.25 -4.24 6.55
CA LYS A 201 0.78 -2.98 7.14
C LYS A 201 1.96 -2.27 7.83
N PHE A 202 2.10 -0.97 7.61
CA PHE A 202 3.21 -0.23 8.22
C PHE A 202 3.07 -0.26 9.75
N MET A 203 3.92 -1.01 10.45
CA MET A 203 3.81 -1.22 11.91
C MET A 203 4.55 -0.15 12.74
N GLY A 204 5.09 0.88 12.11
CA GLY A 204 5.94 1.87 12.76
C GLY A 204 7.43 1.56 12.59
N ASN A 205 8.26 2.35 13.28
CA ASN A 205 9.71 2.18 13.23
C ASN A 205 10.15 1.09 14.22
N PRO A 206 11.11 0.22 13.85
CA PRO A 206 11.71 -0.68 14.82
C PRO A 206 12.35 0.12 15.96
N PRO A 207 12.42 -0.43 17.19
CA PRO A 207 13.17 0.22 18.27
C PRO A 207 14.61 0.49 17.81
N PRO A 208 15.24 1.59 18.24
CA PRO A 208 16.65 1.84 17.95
C PRO A 208 17.49 0.64 18.41
N GLU A 209 18.41 0.18 17.56
CA GLU A 209 19.24 -1.02 17.80
C GLU A 209 20.03 -0.95 19.12
N SER A 210 20.24 0.26 19.67
CA SER A 210 20.87 0.48 20.97
C SER A 210 20.12 -0.09 22.17
N ASN A 211 18.85 -0.49 22.01
CA ASN A 211 18.04 -1.14 23.05
C ASN A 211 17.86 -2.65 22.84
N VAL A 212 18.50 -3.24 21.83
CA VAL A 212 18.50 -4.69 21.63
C VAL A 212 19.59 -5.27 22.53
N VAL A 213 19.25 -5.62 23.76
CA VAL A 213 20.11 -6.47 24.60
C VAL A 213 20.26 -7.80 23.86
N PRO A 214 21.46 -8.20 23.41
CA PRO A 214 21.65 -9.52 22.84
C PRO A 214 21.23 -10.52 23.91
N LEU A 215 20.28 -11.41 23.59
CA LEU A 215 20.04 -12.58 24.41
C LEU A 215 21.37 -13.32 24.48
N ARG A 216 22.04 -13.21 25.64
CA ARG A 216 23.29 -13.89 25.94
C ARG A 216 23.05 -15.35 25.58
N GLN A 217 23.69 -15.84 24.52
CA GLN A 217 23.78 -17.26 24.26
C GLN A 217 24.27 -17.87 25.56
N GLN A 218 23.41 -18.66 26.22
CA GLN A 218 23.87 -19.52 27.29
C GLN A 218 24.91 -20.41 26.63
N GLU A 219 26.17 -20.17 26.97
CA GLU A 219 27.26 -21.08 26.65
C GLU A 219 26.79 -22.45 27.11
N ALA A 220 26.73 -23.39 26.17
CA ALA A 220 26.39 -24.77 26.44
C ALA A 220 27.47 -25.32 27.38
N GLY A 221 27.24 -25.19 28.69
CA GLY A 221 28.03 -25.83 29.72
C GLY A 221 28.06 -27.32 29.41
N ALA A 222 29.27 -27.83 29.23
CA ALA A 222 29.53 -29.22 28.88
C ALA A 222 28.75 -30.17 29.80
N VAL A 223 27.70 -30.77 29.26
CA VAL A 223 27.04 -31.90 29.90
C VAL A 223 27.96 -33.10 29.68
N SER A 224 28.68 -33.51 30.72
CA SER A 224 29.47 -34.74 30.71
C SER A 224 28.55 -35.92 30.40
N PRO A 225 28.95 -36.86 29.53
CA PRO A 225 28.14 -38.04 29.25
C PRO A 225 28.08 -38.96 30.49
N PRO A 226 26.93 -39.62 30.73
CA PRO A 226 26.83 -40.56 31.83
C PRO A 226 27.69 -41.80 31.57
N SER A 227 28.40 -42.25 32.60
CA SER A 227 29.24 -43.46 32.60
C SER A 227 28.46 -44.70 32.17
N ALA A 228 29.08 -45.50 31.30
CA ALA A 228 28.53 -46.75 30.78
C ALA A 228 28.29 -47.77 31.90
N VAL A 229 27.07 -48.32 31.97
CA VAL A 229 26.71 -49.51 32.73
C VAL A 229 26.81 -50.73 31.80
N PRO A 230 27.43 -51.85 32.21
CA PRO A 230 27.65 -52.99 31.31
C PRO A 230 26.37 -53.79 31.07
N ALA A 231 26.27 -54.31 29.84
CA ALA A 231 25.17 -55.12 29.35
C ALA A 231 25.10 -56.50 30.00
N SER A 232 23.89 -56.91 30.39
CA SER A 232 23.47 -58.32 30.38
C SER A 232 21.95 -58.43 30.55
N GLY A 233 21.31 -59.32 29.76
CA GLY A 233 19.91 -59.71 29.95
C GLY A 233 19.08 -59.74 28.66
N GLU A 234 18.56 -60.90 28.30
CA GLU A 234 17.96 -61.23 27.01
C GLU A 234 16.54 -60.69 26.77
N ARG A 235 16.31 -60.38 25.48
CA ARG A 235 15.09 -60.52 24.64
C ARG A 235 13.72 -60.71 25.31
N ARG A 236 12.75 -59.91 24.84
CA ARG A 236 11.48 -60.37 24.22
C ARG A 236 10.86 -59.21 23.43
N GLY A 237 10.69 -59.40 22.12
CA GLY A 237 10.01 -58.41 21.26
C GLY A 237 8.51 -58.36 21.56
N PRO A 238 7.84 -57.22 21.30
CA PRO A 238 6.41 -57.07 21.53
C PRO A 238 5.59 -57.93 20.55
N PRO A 239 4.43 -58.47 20.97
CA PRO A 239 3.57 -59.27 20.09
C PRO A 239 2.89 -58.40 19.03
N PRO A 240 2.57 -58.96 17.84
CA PRO A 240 1.91 -58.22 16.77
C PRO A 240 0.44 -57.91 17.08
N PRO A 241 -0.12 -56.84 16.49
CA PRO A 241 -1.50 -56.40 16.73
C PRO A 241 -2.55 -57.31 16.05
N PRO A 242 -3.79 -57.39 16.60
CA PRO A 242 -4.85 -58.24 16.06
C PRO A 242 -5.43 -57.71 14.74
N ALA A 243 -5.76 -58.63 13.83
CA ALA A 243 -6.36 -58.36 12.53
C ALA A 243 -7.82 -57.86 12.65
N ARG A 244 -8.18 -56.84 11.86
CA ARG A 244 -9.55 -56.31 11.75
C ARG A 244 -10.42 -57.23 10.89
N ALA A 245 -11.58 -57.63 11.41
CA ALA A 245 -12.63 -58.32 10.65
C ALA A 245 -13.37 -57.34 9.70
N PRO A 246 -13.86 -57.80 8.54
CA PRO A 246 -14.64 -56.98 7.63
C PRO A 246 -16.08 -56.79 8.15
N VAL A 247 -16.56 -55.54 8.08
CA VAL A 247 -17.96 -55.20 8.35
C VAL A 247 -18.73 -55.43 7.05
N ALA A 248 -19.84 -56.17 7.15
CA ALA A 248 -20.79 -56.46 6.09
C ALA A 248 -21.65 -55.25 5.72
#